data_AF-A0A835PCD1-F1
#
_entry.id   AF-A0A835PCD1-F1
#
_cell.length_a   1.000
_cell.length_b   1.000
_cell.length_c   1.000
_cell.angle_alpha   90.00
_cell.angle_beta   90.00
_cell.angle_gamma   90.00
#
_symmetry.space_group_name_H-M   'P 1'
#
loop_
_entity.id
_entity.type
_entity.pdbx_description
1 polymer ?
#
loop_
_entity_poly.entity_id
_entity_poly.type
_entity_poly.pdbx_seq_one_letter_code
_entity_poly.pdbx_strand_id
1 'polypeptide(L)'
;MATYPLFPTIGDFNVFWDSSNVSPTDVATLKQEHPNVKVALNLGSDSVVGNPVYFNPISVDSSVANAVSSLTTIIQAYHLCGPDVYYEHFKNKGLLNKALLLSSQADLTNFSNCIGKLIYKLKRNRVTSFASIALFDNSNV
;
A
#
# COMPACT_ATOMS: atom_id res chain seq x y z
N MET A 1 17.02 11.54 -13.23
CA MET A 1 16.27 10.27 -13.24
C MET A 1 16.03 9.89 -11.78
N ALA A 2 14.79 9.67 -11.37
CA ALA A 2 14.52 9.18 -10.01
C ALA A 2 15.00 7.73 -9.90
N THR A 3 15.87 7.44 -8.93
CA THR A 3 16.28 6.08 -8.60
C THR A 3 15.25 5.51 -7.65
N TYR A 4 14.41 4.58 -8.12
CA TYR A 4 13.46 3.89 -7.27
C TYR A 4 14.15 2.77 -6.49
N PRO A 5 13.79 2.53 -5.22
CA PRO A 5 14.27 1.36 -4.51
C PRO A 5 13.78 0.10 -5.21
N LEU A 6 14.71 -0.69 -5.75
CA LEU A 6 14.43 -1.99 -6.38
C LEU A 6 14.35 -3.13 -5.37
N PHE A 7 14.51 -2.83 -4.08
CA PHE A 7 14.47 -3.79 -2.99
C PHE A 7 13.35 -3.45 -2.02
N PRO A 8 12.73 -4.46 -1.36
CA PRO A 8 11.73 -4.23 -0.34
C PRO A 8 12.24 -3.30 0.78
N THR A 9 11.50 -2.24 1.05
CA THR A 9 11.84 -1.20 2.03
C THR A 9 11.22 -1.44 3.42
N ILE A 10 10.74 -2.66 3.69
CA ILE A 10 10.26 -3.10 5.01
C ILE A 10 9.17 -2.15 5.55
N GLY A 11 8.11 -1.97 4.76
CA GLY A 11 6.98 -1.11 5.14
C GLY A 11 7.24 0.39 5.02
N ASP A 12 8.42 0.84 4.56
CA ASP A 12 8.65 2.25 4.23
C ASP A 12 8.18 2.57 2.81
N PHE A 13 7.04 3.24 2.68
CA PHE A 13 6.37 3.45 1.39
C PHE A 13 7.02 4.56 0.58
N ASN A 14 7.14 4.31 -0.73
CA ASN A 14 7.66 5.24 -1.72
C ASN A 14 6.59 5.59 -2.76
N VAL A 15 6.70 6.77 -3.36
CA VAL A 15 5.82 7.23 -4.44
C VAL A 15 6.32 6.70 -5.78
N PHE A 16 5.47 5.97 -6.50
CA PHE A 16 5.78 5.39 -7.81
C PHE A 16 4.94 5.95 -8.97
N TRP A 17 3.92 6.77 -8.68
CA TRP A 17 3.22 7.49 -9.73
C TRP A 17 4.07 8.64 -10.28
N ASP A 18 3.67 9.15 -11.43
CA ASP A 18 4.30 10.30 -12.05
C ASP A 18 4.00 11.58 -11.26
N SER A 19 4.87 11.92 -10.33
CA SER A 19 4.72 13.12 -9.49
C SER A 19 4.89 14.43 -10.25
N SER A 20 5.34 14.40 -11.51
CA SER A 20 5.36 15.58 -12.38
C SER A 20 3.97 15.90 -12.97
N ASN A 21 3.11 14.88 -13.09
CA ASN A 21 1.74 15.01 -13.61
C ASN A 21 0.66 14.84 -12.52
N VAL A 22 1.02 14.27 -11.37
CA VAL A 22 0.15 14.14 -10.19
C VAL A 22 0.93 14.67 -8.99
N SER A 23 1.02 15.99 -8.89
CA SER A 23 1.70 16.69 -7.81
C SER A 23 0.77 16.98 -6.62
N PRO A 24 1.31 17.34 -5.44
CA PRO A 24 0.52 17.86 -4.33
C PRO A 24 -0.41 19.01 -4.70
N THR A 25 0.06 19.92 -5.55
CA THR A 25 -0.70 21.10 -6.00
C THR A 25 -1.86 20.66 -6.89
N ASP A 26 -1.65 19.71 -7.79
CA ASP A 26 -2.73 19.22 -8.68
C ASP A 26 -3.87 18.60 -7.86
N VAL A 27 -3.54 17.80 -6.84
CA VAL A 27 -4.53 17.21 -5.93
C VAL A 27 -5.25 18.28 -5.11
N ALA A 28 -4.53 19.30 -4.63
CA ALA A 28 -5.13 20.40 -3.87
C ALA A 28 -6.10 21.22 -4.73
N THR A 29 -5.68 21.61 -5.94
CA THR A 29 -6.52 22.35 -6.92
C THR A 29 -7.77 21.56 -7.26
N LEU A 30 -7.64 20.27 -7.59
CA LEU A 30 -8.78 19.40 -7.89
C LEU A 30 -9.83 19.42 -6.77
N LYS A 31 -9.39 19.29 -5.52
CA LYS A 31 -10.30 19.27 -4.35
C LYS A 31 -10.90 20.64 -4.03
N GLN A 32 -10.18 21.72 -4.36
CA GLN A 32 -10.70 23.08 -4.22
C GLN A 32 -11.81 23.33 -5.25
N GLU A 33 -11.61 22.92 -6.50
CA GLU A 33 -12.57 23.07 -7.59
C GLU A 33 -13.76 22.11 -7.46
N HIS A 34 -13.54 20.94 -6.85
CA HIS A 34 -14.56 19.90 -6.65
C HIS A 34 -14.60 19.42 -5.19
N PRO A 35 -15.31 20.12 -4.29
CA PRO A 35 -15.30 19.84 -2.84
C PRO A 35 -15.81 18.45 -2.43
N ASN A 36 -16.55 17.77 -3.30
CA ASN A 36 -17.05 16.42 -3.12
C ASN A 36 -16.07 15.32 -3.57
N VAL A 37 -14.94 15.67 -4.19
CA VAL A 37 -13.91 14.72 -4.63
C VAL A 37 -13.03 14.30 -3.45
N LYS A 38 -12.72 13.00 -3.40
CA LYS A 38 -11.70 12.42 -2.52
C LYS A 38 -10.64 11.72 -3.37
N VAL A 39 -9.39 11.84 -2.96
CA VAL A 39 -8.26 11.18 -3.61
C VAL A 39 -7.62 10.23 -2.61
N ALA A 40 -7.41 8.97 -3.01
CA ALA A 40 -6.74 7.95 -2.23
C ALA A 40 -5.43 7.53 -2.90
N LEU A 41 -4.61 6.79 -2.15
CA LEU A 41 -3.43 6.11 -2.69
C LEU A 41 -3.62 4.60 -2.60
N ASN A 42 -3.17 3.90 -3.64
CA ASN A 42 -3.16 2.45 -3.67
C ASN A 42 -1.83 1.92 -3.11
N LEU A 43 -1.91 0.92 -2.22
CA LEU A 43 -0.79 0.24 -1.58
C LEU A 43 -0.56 -1.12 -2.22
N GLY A 44 0.62 -1.33 -2.80
CA GLY A 44 1.02 -2.62 -3.39
C GLY A 44 0.97 -2.58 -4.92
N SER A 45 -0.04 -3.22 -5.50
CA SER A 45 -0.23 -3.60 -6.89
C SER A 45 0.59 -4.83 -7.33
N ASP A 46 0.54 -5.16 -8.63
CA ASP A 46 1.22 -6.30 -9.24
C ASP A 46 2.74 -6.13 -9.21
N SER A 47 3.26 -5.02 -9.76
CA SER A 47 4.69 -4.87 -9.97
C SER A 47 5.20 -3.43 -9.88
N VAL A 48 6.50 -3.30 -9.55
CA VAL A 48 7.27 -2.06 -9.61
C VAL A 48 8.43 -2.28 -10.59
N VAL A 49 8.45 -1.50 -11.68
CA VAL A 49 9.47 -1.61 -12.74
C VAL A 49 9.63 -3.07 -13.23
N GLY A 50 8.50 -3.76 -13.44
CA GLY A 50 8.46 -5.15 -13.91
C GLY A 50 8.80 -6.22 -12.86
N ASN A 51 9.05 -5.85 -11.61
CA ASN A 51 9.30 -6.79 -10.52
C ASN A 51 8.05 -6.96 -9.64
N PRO A 52 7.59 -8.20 -9.36
CA PRO A 52 6.41 -8.41 -8.52
C PRO A 52 6.54 -7.83 -7.11
N VAL A 53 5.48 -7.18 -6.63
CA VAL A 53 5.43 -6.57 -5.28
C VAL A 53 4.89 -7.56 -4.27
N TYR A 54 5.78 -8.21 -3.52
CA TYR A 54 5.40 -9.15 -2.47
C TYR A 54 5.11 -8.46 -1.14
N PHE A 55 3.98 -8.82 -0.53
CA PHE A 55 3.75 -8.53 0.88
C PHE A 55 4.69 -9.37 1.75
N ASN A 56 5.71 -8.75 2.33
CA ASN A 56 6.78 -9.44 3.06
C ASN A 56 7.29 -8.61 4.27
N PRO A 57 6.49 -8.51 5.35
CA PRO A 57 6.91 -7.81 6.56
C PRO A 57 8.04 -8.55 7.29
N ILE A 58 8.97 -7.83 7.93
CA ILE A 58 9.98 -8.45 8.80
C ILE A 58 9.38 -8.84 10.15
N SER A 59 8.66 -7.90 10.77
CA SER A 59 7.79 -8.15 11.91
C SER A 59 6.54 -7.28 11.77
N VAL A 60 5.46 -7.68 12.42
CA VAL A 60 4.22 -6.90 12.39
C VAL A 60 4.45 -5.48 12.92
N ASP A 61 5.11 -5.34 14.08
CA ASP A 61 5.19 -4.04 14.73
C ASP A 61 6.17 -3.08 14.03
N SER A 62 7.34 -3.55 13.59
CA SER A 62 8.30 -2.69 12.89
C SER A 62 7.80 -2.29 11.50
N SER A 63 7.22 -3.22 10.74
CA SER A 63 6.68 -2.92 9.41
C SER A 63 5.50 -1.95 9.50
N VAL A 64 4.62 -2.11 10.52
CA VAL A 64 3.52 -1.17 10.77
C VAL A 64 4.03 0.20 11.21
N ALA A 65 5.08 0.27 12.04
CA ALA A 65 5.65 1.56 12.45
C ALA A 65 6.20 2.34 11.25
N ASN A 66 6.98 1.68 10.39
CA ASN A 66 7.50 2.28 9.16
C ASN A 66 6.37 2.71 8.22
N ALA A 67 5.35 1.86 8.06
CA ALA A 67 4.20 2.15 7.21
C ALA A 67 3.40 3.35 7.71
N VAL A 68 3.14 3.42 9.02
CA VAL A 68 2.45 4.58 9.60
C VAL A 68 3.26 5.85 9.39
N SER A 69 4.57 5.82 9.61
CA SER A 69 5.45 6.97 9.44
C SER A 69 5.43 7.49 8.00
N SER A 70 5.83 6.64 7.05
CA SER A 70 5.96 6.99 5.64
C SER A 70 4.62 7.38 4.99
N LEU A 71 3.55 6.62 5.25
CA LEU A 71 2.23 6.95 4.72
C LEU A 71 1.66 8.23 5.32
N THR A 72 1.94 8.53 6.60
CA THR A 72 1.51 9.82 7.18
C THR A 72 2.15 10.99 6.42
N THR A 73 3.45 10.91 6.14
CA THR A 73 4.16 11.92 5.34
C THR A 73 3.55 12.06 3.96
N ILE A 74 3.34 10.96 3.22
CA ILE A 74 2.78 10.99 1.87
C ILE A 74 1.35 11.53 1.87
N ILE A 75 0.49 11.03 2.76
CA ILE A 75 -0.92 11.41 2.83
C ILE A 75 -1.08 12.89 3.13
N GLN A 76 -0.29 13.42 4.06
CA GLN A 76 -0.33 14.84 4.40
C GLN A 76 0.21 15.70 3.27
N ALA A 77 1.34 15.31 2.65
CA ALA A 77 1.94 16.05 1.55
C ALA A 77 0.99 16.18 0.36
N TYR A 78 0.26 15.12 0.01
CA TYR A 78 -0.65 15.10 -1.14
C TYR A 78 -2.11 15.38 -0.79
N HIS A 79 -2.43 15.73 0.46
CA HIS A 79 -3.81 15.93 0.94
C HIS A 79 -4.76 14.74 0.66
N LEU A 80 -4.25 13.52 0.78
CA LEU A 80 -4.98 12.28 0.47
C LEU A 80 -5.95 11.92 1.58
N CYS A 81 -7.01 11.20 1.22
CA CYS A 81 -8.10 10.87 2.12
C CYS A 81 -7.96 9.50 2.79
N GLY A 82 -7.12 8.62 2.26
CA GLY A 82 -6.90 7.29 2.81
C GLY A 82 -6.17 6.31 1.88
N PRO A 83 -5.76 5.15 2.41
CA PRO A 83 -5.20 4.07 1.63
C PRO A 83 -6.29 3.17 1.03
N ASP A 84 -5.98 2.64 -0.14
CA ASP A 84 -6.60 1.48 -0.76
C ASP A 84 -5.58 0.33 -0.75
N VAL A 85 -5.91 -0.79 -0.11
CA VAL A 85 -4.98 -1.93 0.02
C VAL A 85 -5.18 -2.88 -1.14
N TYR A 86 -4.13 -3.07 -1.96
CA TYR A 86 -4.19 -3.89 -3.17
C TYR A 86 -2.90 -4.68 -3.39
N TYR A 87 -2.55 -5.57 -2.46
CA TYR A 87 -1.43 -6.50 -2.66
C TYR A 87 -1.91 -7.76 -3.39
N GLU A 88 -1.23 -8.13 -4.48
CA GLU A 88 -1.57 -9.30 -5.28
C GLU A 88 -0.67 -10.50 -4.98
N HIS A 89 0.57 -10.23 -4.52
CA HIS A 89 1.56 -11.28 -4.27
C HIS A 89 1.81 -11.46 -2.77
N PHE A 90 1.47 -12.64 -2.26
CA PHE A 90 1.74 -13.04 -0.88
C PHE A 90 2.87 -14.05 -0.88
N LYS A 91 3.93 -13.78 -0.10
CA LYS A 91 5.12 -14.63 -0.14
C LYS A 91 4.82 -15.98 0.54
N ASN A 92 5.00 -17.07 -0.19
CA ASN A 92 5.26 -18.40 0.39
C ASN A 92 6.79 -18.53 0.53
N LYS A 93 7.29 -18.77 1.74
CA LYS A 93 8.69 -19.14 1.93
C LYS A 93 8.90 -20.58 1.45
N GLY A 94 9.13 -20.77 0.15
CA GLY A 94 9.90 -21.90 -0.37
C GLY A 94 9.26 -22.71 -1.50
N LEU A 95 10.00 -22.73 -2.62
CA LEU A 95 10.17 -23.82 -3.59
C LEU A 95 9.07 -24.08 -4.62
N LEU A 96 9.44 -23.77 -5.87
CA LEU A 96 9.30 -24.64 -7.05
C LEU A 96 7.98 -25.39 -7.16
N ASN A 97 6.94 -24.70 -7.63
CA ASN A 97 6.20 -25.08 -8.84
C ASN A 97 5.08 -24.06 -9.06
N LYS A 98 4.91 -23.68 -10.32
CA LYS A 98 4.06 -22.58 -10.83
C LYS A 98 2.54 -22.83 -10.69
N ALA A 99 2.11 -23.77 -9.85
CA ALA A 99 0.72 -24.18 -9.72
C ALA A 99 0.27 -24.05 -8.26
N LEU A 100 -0.68 -23.12 -8.06
CA LEU A 100 -1.34 -22.76 -6.81
C LEU A 100 -0.48 -22.03 -5.76
N LEU A 101 -0.47 -20.70 -5.89
CA LEU A 101 -0.15 -19.71 -4.87
C LEU A 101 -1.12 -19.83 -3.69
N LEU A 102 -0.95 -20.84 -2.83
CA LEU A 102 -1.60 -20.86 -1.53
C LEU A 102 -0.64 -20.23 -0.51
N SER A 103 -0.95 -19.01 -0.07
CA SER A 103 -0.32 -18.38 1.09
C SER A 103 -0.53 -19.24 2.33
N SER A 104 0.48 -19.39 3.19
CA SER A 104 0.27 -20.11 4.45
C SER A 104 -0.70 -19.35 5.35
N GLN A 105 -1.37 -20.05 6.27
CA GLN A 105 -2.23 -19.41 7.27
C GLN A 105 -1.45 -18.36 8.10
N ALA A 106 -0.15 -18.57 8.32
CA ALA A 106 0.71 -17.62 9.00
C ALA A 106 0.92 -16.35 8.16
N ASP A 107 1.10 -16.47 6.84
CA ASP A 107 1.24 -15.32 5.94
C ASP A 107 -0.04 -14.49 5.89
N LEU A 108 -1.21 -15.14 5.80
CA LEU A 108 -2.51 -14.48 5.86
C LEU A 108 -2.77 -13.79 7.21
N THR A 109 -2.35 -14.43 8.31
CA THR A 109 -2.45 -13.85 9.66
C THR A 109 -1.54 -12.63 9.80
N ASN A 110 -0.31 -12.69 9.29
CA ASN A 110 0.63 -11.58 9.30
C ASN A 110 0.12 -10.41 8.45
N PHE A 111 -0.41 -10.69 7.27
CA PHE A 111 -1.06 -9.67 6.42
C PHE A 111 -2.21 -8.99 7.15
N SER A 112 -3.17 -9.76 7.65
CA SER A 112 -4.34 -9.23 8.37
C SER A 112 -3.93 -8.39 9.57
N ASN A 113 -2.94 -8.86 10.36
CA ASN A 113 -2.42 -8.13 11.51
C ASN A 113 -1.73 -6.81 11.12
N CYS A 114 -0.91 -6.84 10.07
CA CYS A 114 -0.21 -5.64 9.61
C CYS A 114 -1.20 -4.60 9.08
N ILE A 115 -2.06 -4.98 8.14
CA ILE A 115 -3.02 -4.07 7.51
C ILE A 115 -4.05 -3.56 8.54
N GLY A 116 -4.56 -4.44 9.40
CA GLY A 116 -5.49 -4.06 10.46
C GLY A 116 -4.87 -3.04 11.44
N LYS A 117 -3.66 -3.30 11.94
CA LYS A 117 -2.94 -2.36 12.83
C LYS A 117 -2.59 -1.05 12.11
N LEU A 118 -2.21 -1.10 10.84
CA LEU A 118 -1.92 0.08 10.03
C LEU A 118 -3.15 0.98 9.92
N ILE A 119 -4.28 0.43 9.44
CA ILE A 119 -5.54 1.18 9.28
C ILE A 119 -6.01 1.72 10.62
N TYR A 120 -5.96 0.90 11.68
CA TYR A 120 -6.29 1.33 13.04
C TYR A 120 -5.47 2.55 13.45
N LYS A 121 -4.14 2.51 13.32
CA LYS A 121 -3.25 3.62 13.70
C LYS A 121 -3.49 4.87 12.86
N LEU A 122 -3.61 4.74 11.54
CA LEU A 122 -3.88 5.89 10.65
C LEU A 122 -5.21 6.58 10.99
N LYS A 123 -6.27 5.82 11.26
CA LYS A 123 -7.56 6.37 11.68
C LYS A 123 -7.51 6.96 13.09
N ARG A 124 -6.89 6.25 14.04
CA ARG A 124 -6.76 6.70 15.43
C ARG A 124 -6.00 8.03 15.54
N ASN A 125 -5.02 8.23 14.66
CA ASN A 125 -4.21 9.44 14.53
C ASN A 125 -4.86 10.51 13.63
N ARG A 126 -6.07 10.26 13.09
CA ARG A 126 -6.80 11.17 12.19
C ARG A 126 -6.03 11.55 10.92
N VAL A 127 -5.13 10.68 10.46
CA VAL A 127 -4.38 10.86 9.21
C VAL A 127 -5.29 10.59 8.00
N THR A 128 -6.26 9.69 8.15
CA THR A 128 -7.14 9.24 7.06
C THR A 128 -8.60 9.30 7.46
N SER A 129 -9.47 9.54 6.49
CA SER A 129 -10.92 9.57 6.64
C SER A 129 -11.58 8.25 6.26
N PHE A 130 -10.95 7.48 5.36
CA PHE A 130 -11.41 6.15 4.97
C PHE A 130 -10.24 5.22 4.71
N ALA A 131 -10.55 3.94 4.55
CA ALA A 131 -9.65 2.93 4.01
C ALA A 131 -10.49 1.93 3.21
N SER A 132 -9.95 1.40 2.13
CA SER A 132 -10.55 0.34 1.31
C SER A 132 -9.57 -0.81 1.12
N ILE A 133 -10.11 -1.95 0.67
CA ILE A 133 -9.34 -3.13 0.32
C ILE A 133 -9.89 -3.61 -1.03
N ALA A 134 -9.02 -3.74 -2.01
CA ALA A 134 -9.34 -4.31 -3.31
C ALA A 134 -8.96 -5.79 -3.29
N LEU A 135 -9.97 -6.64 -3.14
CA LEU A 135 -9.83 -8.10 -3.21
C LEU A 135 -10.31 -8.57 -4.58
N PHE A 136 -9.64 -9.58 -5.13
CA PHE A 136 -10.18 -10.37 -6.23
C PHE A 136 -10.21 -11.83 -5.81
N ASP A 137 -11.27 -12.54 -6.22
CA ASP A 137 -11.31 -13.99 -6.12
C ASP A 137 -10.61 -14.59 -7.34
N ASN A 138 -9.81 -15.64 -7.13
CA ASN A 138 -9.18 -16.39 -8.21
C ASN A 138 -10.04 -17.56 -8.70
N SER A 139 -11.33 -17.57 -8.36
CA SER A 139 -12.31 -18.50 -8.92
C SER A 139 -12.66 -18.20 -10.40
N ASN A 140 -11.69 -18.44 -11.29
CA ASN A 140 -11.85 -18.58 -12.75
C ASN A 140 -12.22 -17.32 -13.57
N VAL A 141 -11.22 -16.53 -13.93
CA VAL A 141 -11.24 -15.69 -15.15
C VAL A 141 -10.18 -16.17 -16.13
#